data_AF-A0A231GU71-F1
#
_entry.id   AF-A0A231GU71-F1
#
_cell.length_a   1.000
_cell.length_b   1.000
_cell.length_c   1.000
_cell.angle_alpha   90.00
_cell.angle_beta   90.00
_cell.angle_gamma   90.00
#
_symmetry.space_group_name_H-M   'P 1'
#
loop_
_entity.id
_entity.type
_entity.pdbx_description
1 polymer ?
#
loop_
_entity_poly.entity_id
_entity_poly.type
_entity_poly.pdbx_seq_one_letter_code
_entity_poly.pdbx_strand_id
1 'polypeptide(L)'
;MVQHSTIPYPAGFGGIIPGGGPAPYAESAIEALAGLDAAATDIVTACPDTLLAGVAYSQGAQAMARFAQQVGAGSGPVAPDKIAGIALYANPDRLPNSPVIPGRPGQTVPDPAPGTGGAAVAAVRILNPPAAGSGIATDGDGYGALTGRVADVCTDGDLACSAPDHAAFLRIGAEIAAQADLHDPLTALSSINALFSIAMGRAWTTVLGEDFHTDATNVDYVPGKPLAQRLIDAADPRLGAPGTDQVQAAEQRWRQITVAAVANPLGVVPKLAGQLAGAWGQLVADNADLINPAVWLRYGDTVARHNGYLSSGQLASGVAWMTALAHDAAGHRS
;
A
#
# COMPACT_ATOMS: atom_id res chain seq x y z
N MET A 1 30.16 0.96 -15.30
CA MET A 1 30.47 0.77 -13.86
C MET A 1 29.14 0.57 -13.14
N VAL A 2 29.04 -0.42 -12.27
CA VAL A 2 27.86 -0.64 -11.42
C VAL A 2 28.28 -0.34 -9.98
N GLN A 3 27.49 0.48 -9.29
CA GLN A 3 27.65 0.74 -7.87
C GLN A 3 26.41 0.22 -7.14
N HIS A 4 26.62 -0.25 -5.91
CA HIS A 4 25.55 -0.73 -5.04
C HIS A 4 25.46 0.19 -3.82
N SER A 5 24.24 0.58 -3.46
CA SER A 5 23.94 1.31 -2.24
C SER A 5 22.80 0.61 -1.52
N THR A 6 22.86 0.57 -0.20
CA THR A 6 21.75 0.12 0.65
C THR A 6 21.25 1.34 1.40
N ILE A 7 19.93 1.49 1.49
CA ILE A 7 19.32 2.61 2.23
C ILE A 7 19.36 2.28 3.72
N PRO A 8 20.09 3.05 4.54
CA PRO A 8 20.03 2.91 5.99
C PRO A 8 18.71 3.52 6.48
N TYR A 9 17.98 2.77 7.31
CA TYR A 9 16.77 3.22 7.98
C TYR A 9 16.52 2.29 9.19
N PRO A 10 15.58 2.62 10.11
CA PRO A 10 15.42 1.88 11.36
C PRO A 10 15.04 0.40 11.20
N ALA A 11 14.36 0.04 10.11
CA ALA A 11 13.78 -1.28 9.90
C ALA A 11 12.95 -1.77 11.11
N GLY A 12 12.18 -0.86 11.70
CA GLY A 12 11.40 -1.07 12.91
C GLY A 12 10.00 -1.64 12.67
N PHE A 13 9.48 -2.33 13.68
CA PHE A 13 8.09 -2.79 13.78
C PHE A 13 7.61 -2.66 15.23
N GLY A 14 7.73 -1.45 15.78
CA GLY A 14 7.30 -1.15 17.15
C GLY A 14 8.00 -2.00 18.21
N GLY A 15 9.20 -2.53 17.97
CA GLY A 15 9.93 -3.39 18.90
C GLY A 15 9.43 -4.84 19.06
N ILE A 16 8.41 -5.27 18.31
CA ILE A 16 7.86 -6.64 18.43
C ILE A 16 8.73 -7.70 17.75
N ILE A 17 9.56 -7.30 16.78
CA ILE A 17 10.44 -8.19 16.02
C ILE A 17 11.81 -8.25 16.69
N PRO A 18 12.27 -9.44 17.15
CA PRO A 18 13.60 -9.58 17.73
C PRO A 18 14.71 -9.10 16.78
N GLY A 19 15.55 -8.17 17.25
CA GLY A 19 16.62 -7.56 16.46
C GLY A 19 16.18 -6.43 15.52
N GLY A 20 14.88 -6.11 15.46
CA GLY A 20 14.36 -4.93 14.77
C GLY A 20 14.45 -3.67 15.63
N GLY A 21 14.41 -2.50 14.97
CA GLY A 21 14.37 -1.21 15.67
C GLY A 21 13.08 -1.00 16.47
N PRO A 22 13.10 -0.13 17.50
CA PRO A 22 11.92 0.16 18.31
C PRO A 22 10.88 1.03 17.59
N ALA A 23 11.26 1.72 16.51
CA ALA A 23 10.37 2.59 15.76
C ALA A 23 9.13 1.83 15.24
N PRO A 24 7.93 2.41 15.32
CA PRO A 24 6.75 1.90 14.64
C PRO A 24 7.01 1.64 13.15
N TYR A 25 6.32 0.65 12.60
CA TYR A 25 6.49 0.26 11.19
C TYR A 25 6.26 1.43 10.24
N ALA A 26 5.21 2.22 10.47
CA ALA A 26 4.84 3.34 9.60
C ALA A 26 5.92 4.43 9.57
N GLU A 27 6.50 4.75 10.74
CA GLU A 27 7.62 5.70 10.85
C GLU A 27 8.86 5.19 10.10
N SER A 28 9.23 3.93 10.34
CA SER A 28 10.36 3.28 9.68
C SER A 28 10.19 3.23 8.14
N ALA A 29 8.99 2.92 7.65
CA ALA A 29 8.70 2.92 6.21
C ALA A 29 8.74 4.33 5.58
N ILE A 30 8.31 5.36 6.31
CA ILE A 30 8.42 6.76 5.88
C ILE A 30 9.89 7.18 5.77
N GLU A 31 10.72 6.82 6.76
CA GLU A 31 12.16 7.12 6.73
C GLU A 31 12.87 6.38 5.60
N ALA A 32 12.50 5.12 5.33
CA ALA A 32 13.01 4.36 4.19
C ALA A 32 12.71 5.04 2.84
N LEU A 33 11.48 5.55 2.66
CA LEU A 33 11.09 6.29 1.47
C LEU A 33 11.88 7.60 1.34
N ALA A 34 11.99 8.38 2.43
CA ALA A 34 12.76 9.62 2.42
C ALA A 34 14.25 9.38 2.10
N GLY A 35 14.83 8.29 2.63
CA GLY A 35 16.20 7.87 2.32
C GLY A 35 16.37 7.44 0.87
N LEU A 36 15.39 6.72 0.29
CA LEU A 36 15.36 6.39 -1.14
C LEU A 36 15.31 7.65 -2.01
N ASP A 37 14.44 8.60 -1.67
CA ASP A 37 14.28 9.85 -2.42
C ASP A 37 15.56 10.68 -2.42
N ALA A 38 16.19 10.84 -1.25
CA ALA A 38 17.45 11.54 -1.09
C ALA A 38 18.57 10.86 -1.90
N ALA A 39 18.73 9.54 -1.75
CA ALA A 39 19.77 8.79 -2.46
C ALA A 39 19.60 8.86 -3.99
N ALA A 40 18.37 8.72 -4.49
CA ALA A 40 18.08 8.83 -5.92
C ALA A 40 18.41 10.24 -6.45
N THR A 41 18.02 11.28 -5.71
CA THR A 41 18.29 12.68 -6.04
C THR A 41 19.80 12.95 -6.09
N ASP A 42 20.53 12.53 -5.06
CA ASP A 42 21.97 12.77 -4.94
C ASP A 42 22.74 12.08 -6.06
N ILE A 43 22.42 10.82 -6.36
CA ILE A 43 23.08 10.05 -7.42
C ILE A 43 22.82 10.68 -8.79
N VAL A 44 21.57 11.01 -9.11
CA VAL A 44 21.21 11.58 -10.42
C VAL A 44 21.76 13.01 -10.57
N THR A 45 21.81 13.79 -9.50
CA THR A 45 22.42 15.13 -9.50
C THR A 45 23.92 15.06 -9.72
N ALA A 46 24.62 14.16 -9.03
CA ALA A 46 26.05 13.98 -9.18
C ALA A 46 26.44 13.35 -10.53
N CYS A 47 25.58 12.48 -11.07
CA CYS A 47 25.84 11.71 -12.28
C CYS A 47 24.57 11.62 -13.16
N PRO A 48 24.24 12.67 -13.95
CA PRO A 48 22.98 12.75 -14.71
C PRO A 48 22.73 11.61 -15.70
N ASP A 49 23.79 10.96 -16.19
CA ASP A 49 23.69 9.84 -17.14
C ASP A 49 23.57 8.47 -16.45
N THR A 50 23.37 8.43 -15.13
CA THR A 50 23.20 7.20 -14.35
C THR A 50 21.75 6.73 -14.41
N LEU A 51 21.56 5.44 -14.69
CA LEU A 51 20.30 4.76 -14.47
C LEU A 51 20.30 4.09 -13.09
N LEU A 52 19.16 4.13 -12.41
CA LEU A 52 18.93 3.53 -11.11
C LEU A 52 18.15 2.22 -11.27
N ALA A 53 18.51 1.19 -10.51
CA ALA A 53 17.72 -0.03 -10.40
C ALA A 53 17.51 -0.35 -8.91
N GLY A 54 16.36 -0.94 -8.58
CA GLY A 54 15.95 -1.21 -7.21
C GLY A 54 15.66 -2.68 -6.97
N VAL A 55 16.11 -3.21 -5.83
CA VAL A 55 15.65 -4.50 -5.31
C VAL A 55 15.26 -4.29 -3.86
N ALA A 56 14.06 -4.71 -3.49
CA ALA A 56 13.54 -4.44 -2.15
C ALA A 56 12.63 -5.57 -1.64
N TYR A 57 12.57 -5.72 -0.31
CA TYR A 57 11.86 -6.80 0.37
C TYR A 57 11.02 -6.25 1.53
N SER A 58 9.80 -6.76 1.70
CA SER A 58 8.93 -6.50 2.87
C SER A 58 8.73 -4.99 3.09
N GLN A 59 9.04 -4.44 4.27
CA GLN A 59 8.96 -3.00 4.54
C GLN A 59 9.73 -2.14 3.53
N GLY A 60 10.92 -2.59 3.10
CA GLY A 60 11.69 -1.90 2.07
C GLY A 60 11.02 -1.98 0.70
N ALA A 61 10.31 -3.09 0.40
CA ALA A 61 9.52 -3.20 -0.83
C ALA A 61 8.35 -2.22 -0.83
N GLN A 62 7.73 -1.96 0.32
CA GLN A 62 6.72 -0.91 0.44
C GLN A 62 7.29 0.47 0.09
N ALA A 63 8.43 0.83 0.69
CA ALA A 63 9.07 2.12 0.43
C ALA A 63 9.49 2.26 -1.05
N MET A 64 10.07 1.21 -1.64
CA MET A 64 10.44 1.20 -3.06
C MET A 64 9.23 1.21 -4.00
N ALA A 65 8.12 0.57 -3.63
CA ALA A 65 6.86 0.63 -4.38
C ALA A 65 6.32 2.07 -4.42
N ARG A 66 6.30 2.75 -3.28
CA ARG A 66 5.87 4.15 -3.18
C ARG A 66 6.77 5.10 -3.95
N PHE A 67 8.09 4.92 -3.86
CA PHE A 67 9.05 5.62 -4.73
C PHE A 67 8.72 5.40 -6.21
N ALA A 68 8.49 4.15 -6.62
CA ALA A 68 8.18 3.81 -8.00
C ALA A 68 6.85 4.40 -8.48
N GLN A 69 5.81 4.40 -7.64
CA GLN A 69 4.51 5.03 -7.92
C GLN A 69 4.68 6.54 -8.13
N GLN A 70 5.39 7.23 -7.22
CA GLN A 70 5.63 8.68 -7.33
C GLN A 70 6.44 9.04 -8.58
N VAL A 71 7.55 8.34 -8.84
CA VAL A 71 8.35 8.54 -10.05
C VAL A 71 7.51 8.25 -11.28
N GLY A 72 6.78 7.14 -11.30
CA GLY A 72 5.91 6.73 -12.40
C GLY A 72 4.77 7.70 -12.71
N ALA A 73 4.26 8.40 -11.69
CA ALA A 73 3.26 9.46 -11.81
C ALA A 73 3.87 10.83 -12.20
N GLY A 74 5.20 10.95 -12.21
CA GLY A 74 5.92 12.19 -12.51
C GLY A 74 5.99 13.17 -11.32
N SER A 75 5.63 12.73 -10.12
CA SER A 75 5.73 13.51 -8.87
C SER A 75 6.90 13.10 -7.99
N GLY A 76 7.71 12.13 -8.42
CA GLY A 76 8.88 11.62 -7.70
C GLY A 76 10.12 12.51 -7.83
N PRO A 77 11.19 12.20 -7.08
CA PRO A 77 12.40 13.03 -7.00
C PRO A 77 13.26 12.99 -8.27
N VAL A 78 13.04 12.01 -9.14
CA VAL A 78 13.75 11.83 -10.41
C VAL A 78 12.76 11.49 -11.52
N ALA A 79 13.16 11.76 -12.77
CA ALA A 79 12.33 11.44 -13.92
C ALA A 79 12.22 9.91 -14.16
N PRO A 80 11.09 9.41 -14.69
CA PRO A 80 10.89 7.97 -14.93
C PRO A 80 11.94 7.32 -15.84
N ASP A 81 12.57 8.09 -16.73
CA ASP A 81 13.63 7.62 -17.62
C ASP A 81 14.96 7.34 -16.89
N LYS A 82 15.09 7.74 -15.63
CA LYS A 82 16.23 7.38 -14.77
C LYS A 82 16.12 6.00 -14.15
N ILE A 83 14.96 5.34 -14.22
CA ILE A 83 14.76 4.03 -13.59
C ILE A 83 14.96 2.91 -14.62
N ALA A 84 16.02 2.12 -14.51
CA ALA A 84 16.24 0.95 -15.36
C ALA A 84 15.23 -0.17 -15.07
N GLY A 85 14.99 -0.48 -13.79
CA GLY A 85 14.01 -1.47 -13.37
C GLY A 85 13.99 -1.70 -11.86
N ILE A 86 12.87 -2.21 -11.35
CA ILE A 86 12.64 -2.43 -9.91
C ILE A 86 12.08 -3.83 -9.70
N ALA A 87 12.68 -4.61 -8.79
CA ALA A 87 12.17 -5.89 -8.33
C ALA A 87 11.74 -5.80 -6.85
N LEU A 88 10.47 -6.03 -6.59
CA LEU A 88 9.86 -6.01 -5.27
C LEU A 88 9.53 -7.43 -4.82
N TYR A 89 9.78 -7.73 -3.55
CA TYR A 89 9.44 -9.00 -2.93
C TYR A 89 8.65 -8.75 -1.65
N ALA A 90 7.57 -9.49 -1.46
CA ALA A 90 6.71 -9.34 -0.30
C ALA A 90 6.18 -7.91 -0.10
N ASN A 91 5.83 -7.22 -1.20
CA ASN A 91 5.37 -5.83 -1.18
C ASN A 91 4.02 -5.67 -0.46
N PRO A 92 3.95 -4.96 0.68
CA PRO A 92 2.70 -4.64 1.38
C PRO A 92 1.74 -3.75 0.58
N ASP A 93 2.24 -3.03 -0.43
CA ASP A 93 1.45 -2.19 -1.32
C ASP A 93 1.13 -2.90 -2.66
N ARG A 94 1.31 -4.22 -2.74
CA ARG A 94 1.07 -4.98 -3.99
C ARG A 94 -0.35 -4.75 -4.51
N LEU A 95 -0.45 -4.41 -5.79
CA LEU A 95 -1.71 -4.17 -6.47
C LEU A 95 -2.68 -5.37 -6.38
N PRO A 96 -4.01 -5.13 -6.23
CA PRO A 96 -5.00 -6.20 -6.16
C PRO A 96 -4.98 -7.12 -7.38
N ASN A 97 -4.86 -8.42 -7.13
CA ASN A 97 -4.86 -9.49 -8.14
C ASN A 97 -3.92 -9.22 -9.33
N SER A 98 -2.79 -8.56 -9.04
CA SER A 98 -1.84 -8.12 -10.06
C SER A 98 -0.97 -9.27 -10.58
N PRO A 99 -0.66 -9.31 -11.89
CA PRO A 99 0.43 -10.14 -12.41
C PRO A 99 1.78 -9.69 -11.84
N VAL A 100 2.82 -10.53 -12.00
CA VAL A 100 4.18 -10.24 -11.52
C VAL A 100 4.79 -9.01 -12.19
N ILE A 101 4.42 -8.69 -13.44
CA ILE A 101 4.74 -7.40 -14.06
C ILE A 101 3.45 -6.56 -14.04
N PRO A 102 3.27 -5.68 -13.03
CA PRO A 102 1.99 -5.02 -12.81
C PRO A 102 1.59 -4.13 -13.99
N GLY A 103 0.29 -4.11 -14.30
CA GLY A 103 -0.25 -3.41 -15.47
C GLY A 103 0.00 -4.10 -16.82
N ARG A 104 0.63 -5.28 -16.85
CA ARG A 104 0.94 -6.04 -18.08
C ARG A 104 0.54 -7.53 -17.97
N PRO A 105 -0.76 -7.87 -17.98
CA PRO A 105 -1.22 -9.26 -17.90
C PRO A 105 -0.58 -10.15 -18.98
N GLY A 106 -0.02 -11.29 -18.57
CA GLY A 106 0.63 -12.26 -19.48
C GLY A 106 2.04 -11.90 -19.93
N GLN A 107 2.56 -10.70 -19.63
CA GLN A 107 3.94 -10.35 -19.90
C GLN A 107 4.87 -11.10 -18.94
N THR A 108 5.92 -11.71 -19.50
CA THR A 108 6.94 -12.46 -18.74
C THR A 108 8.35 -11.91 -18.95
N VAL A 109 8.53 -11.00 -19.90
CA VAL A 109 9.81 -10.35 -20.21
C VAL A 109 9.67 -8.88 -19.86
N PRO A 110 10.47 -8.31 -18.95
CA PRO A 110 10.41 -6.88 -18.62
C PRO A 110 10.72 -5.98 -19.82
N ASP A 111 10.22 -4.75 -19.77
CA ASP A 111 10.57 -3.72 -20.75
C ASP A 111 12.06 -3.32 -20.57
N PRO A 112 12.77 -2.93 -21.65
CA PRO A 112 14.17 -2.57 -21.58
C PRO A 112 14.40 -1.30 -20.75
N ALA A 113 15.62 -1.15 -20.23
CA ALA A 113 16.03 0.08 -19.58
C ALA A 113 16.00 1.26 -20.59
N PRO A 114 15.60 2.47 -20.16
CA PRO A 114 15.58 3.65 -21.03
C PRO A 114 16.91 3.89 -21.76
N GLY A 115 16.83 4.21 -23.04
CA GLY A 115 17.99 4.43 -23.90
C GLY A 115 18.68 3.16 -24.40
N THR A 116 18.44 1.99 -23.80
CA THR A 116 19.14 0.75 -24.17
C THR A 116 18.43 -0.04 -25.29
N GLY A 117 19.19 -0.90 -25.97
CA GLY A 117 18.63 -1.84 -26.96
C GLY A 117 17.91 -3.04 -26.36
N GLY A 118 18.10 -3.33 -25.08
CA GLY A 118 17.35 -4.36 -24.35
C GLY A 118 17.67 -5.82 -24.70
N ALA A 119 18.78 -6.09 -25.41
CA ALA A 119 19.05 -7.43 -25.93
C ALA A 119 19.26 -8.46 -24.81
N ALA A 120 19.93 -8.07 -23.73
CA ALA A 120 20.09 -8.94 -22.57
C ALA A 120 18.78 -9.10 -21.80
N VAL A 121 18.04 -8.01 -21.59
CA VAL A 121 16.74 -8.05 -20.90
C VAL A 121 15.74 -8.94 -21.65
N ALA A 122 15.72 -8.88 -22.98
CA ALA A 122 14.84 -9.70 -23.83
C ALA A 122 15.07 -11.22 -23.67
N ALA A 123 16.22 -11.63 -23.16
CA ALA A 123 16.55 -13.03 -22.89
C ALA A 123 16.10 -13.49 -21.48
N VAL A 124 15.67 -12.59 -20.60
CA VAL A 124 15.26 -12.91 -19.23
C VAL A 124 13.74 -13.07 -19.15
N ARG A 125 13.29 -14.17 -18.54
CA ARG A 125 11.87 -14.39 -18.24
C ARG A 125 11.63 -14.42 -16.73
N ILE A 126 10.67 -13.63 -16.28
CA ILE A 126 10.11 -13.69 -14.94
C ILE A 126 8.91 -14.64 -14.97
N LEU A 127 9.12 -15.84 -14.41
CA LEU A 127 8.16 -16.94 -14.41
C LEU A 127 7.61 -17.24 -13.01
N ASN A 128 7.84 -16.33 -12.06
CA ASN A 128 7.24 -16.42 -10.74
C ASN A 128 5.71 -16.53 -10.89
N PRO A 129 5.05 -17.42 -10.14
CA PRO A 129 3.60 -17.53 -10.20
C PRO A 129 2.97 -16.25 -9.64
N PRO A 130 1.83 -15.80 -10.18
CA PRO A 130 1.06 -14.76 -9.54
C PRO A 130 0.50 -15.27 -8.21
N ALA A 131 0.37 -14.36 -7.24
CA ALA A 131 -0.38 -14.60 -5.99
C ALA A 131 -1.80 -14.03 -6.13
N ALA A 132 -2.78 -14.61 -5.45
CA ALA A 132 -4.12 -14.02 -5.35
C ALA A 132 -4.20 -12.97 -4.22
N GLY A 133 -5.21 -12.12 -4.24
CA GLY A 133 -5.41 -11.07 -3.24
C GLY A 133 -4.58 -9.82 -3.54
N SER A 134 -4.34 -8.98 -2.53
CA SER A 134 -3.57 -7.73 -2.62
C SER A 134 -2.48 -7.65 -1.54
N GLY A 135 -1.64 -6.64 -1.58
CA GLY A 135 -0.87 -6.23 -0.41
C GLY A 135 -1.80 -5.81 0.74
N ILE A 136 -1.35 -6.01 1.98
CA ILE A 136 -2.15 -5.70 3.17
C ILE A 136 -2.38 -4.19 3.36
N ALA A 137 -1.46 -3.36 2.86
CA ALA A 137 -1.48 -1.90 2.92
C ALA A 137 -1.67 -1.27 1.53
N THR A 138 -2.20 -2.03 0.55
CA THR A 138 -2.43 -1.52 -0.81
C THR A 138 -3.27 -0.25 -0.81
N ASP A 139 -2.82 0.75 -1.55
CA ASP A 139 -3.58 1.95 -1.92
C ASP A 139 -4.26 1.81 -3.29
N GLY A 140 -3.83 0.81 -4.08
CA GLY A 140 -4.36 0.52 -5.41
C GLY A 140 -3.68 1.31 -6.52
N ASP A 141 -2.63 2.08 -6.20
CA ASP A 141 -1.94 2.91 -7.16
C ASP A 141 -0.92 2.12 -7.99
N GLY A 142 -1.01 2.28 -9.31
CA GLY A 142 -0.09 1.65 -10.25
C GLY A 142 1.21 2.42 -10.44
N TYR A 143 2.12 1.83 -11.21
CA TYR A 143 3.47 2.38 -11.42
C TYR A 143 3.58 3.37 -12.59
N GLY A 144 2.47 3.80 -13.18
CA GLY A 144 2.45 4.81 -14.25
C GLY A 144 3.46 4.55 -15.37
N ALA A 145 4.34 5.51 -15.64
CA ALA A 145 5.40 5.43 -16.64
C ALA A 145 6.46 4.32 -16.38
N LEU A 146 6.49 3.73 -15.18
CA LEU A 146 7.35 2.58 -14.86
C LEU A 146 6.68 1.22 -15.11
N THR A 147 5.42 1.19 -15.56
CA THR A 147 4.75 -0.05 -15.99
C THR A 147 5.62 -0.82 -16.99
N GLY A 148 5.81 -2.13 -16.76
CA GLY A 148 6.73 -2.97 -17.55
C GLY A 148 8.18 -2.99 -17.05
N ARG A 149 8.59 -2.03 -16.21
CA ARG A 149 9.91 -1.95 -15.56
C ARG A 149 9.84 -2.18 -14.05
N VAL A 150 8.70 -2.63 -13.53
CA VAL A 150 8.54 -3.09 -12.14
C VAL A 150 8.11 -4.56 -12.18
N ALA A 151 8.79 -5.40 -11.40
CA ALA A 151 8.34 -6.76 -11.10
C ALA A 151 7.98 -6.83 -9.62
N ASP A 152 6.75 -7.21 -9.30
CA ASP A 152 6.24 -7.36 -7.94
C ASP A 152 5.95 -8.84 -7.65
N VAL A 153 6.90 -9.48 -6.97
CA VAL A 153 6.91 -10.92 -6.70
C VAL A 153 6.34 -11.18 -5.32
N CYS A 154 5.27 -11.97 -5.28
CA CYS A 154 4.62 -12.37 -4.05
C CYS A 154 4.47 -13.89 -3.99
N THR A 155 4.80 -14.49 -2.84
CA THR A 155 4.43 -15.88 -2.59
C THR A 155 2.99 -15.92 -2.13
N ASP A 156 2.15 -16.70 -2.82
CA ASP A 156 0.77 -16.92 -2.44
C ASP A 156 0.66 -17.30 -0.95
N GLY A 157 -0.19 -16.67 -0.15
CA GLY A 157 -0.29 -16.95 1.29
C GLY A 157 0.72 -16.24 2.20
N ASP A 158 1.65 -15.44 1.65
CA ASP A 158 2.34 -14.39 2.41
C ASP A 158 1.34 -13.24 2.68
N LEU A 159 0.88 -13.10 3.92
CA LEU A 159 -0.16 -12.14 4.28
C LEU A 159 0.23 -10.68 4.01
N ALA A 160 1.54 -10.35 4.01
CA ALA A 160 1.98 -8.98 3.75
C ALA A 160 1.64 -8.57 2.31
N CYS A 161 1.92 -9.43 1.34
CA CYS A 161 1.71 -9.13 -0.08
C CYS A 161 0.51 -9.83 -0.70
N SER A 162 -0.17 -10.78 -0.03
CA SER A 162 -1.22 -11.66 -0.56
C SER A 162 -2.46 -11.70 0.35
N ALA A 163 -2.79 -10.59 1.00
CA ALA A 163 -3.97 -10.44 1.84
C ALA A 163 -5.29 -10.74 1.09
N PRO A 164 -6.28 -11.39 1.73
CA PRO A 164 -7.57 -11.72 1.11
C PRO A 164 -8.32 -10.47 0.62
N ASP A 165 -9.10 -10.59 -0.46
CA ASP A 165 -9.81 -9.46 -1.06
C ASP A 165 -10.89 -8.90 -0.12
N HIS A 166 -11.67 -9.76 0.55
CA HIS A 166 -12.77 -9.35 1.43
C HIS A 166 -12.38 -9.44 2.91
N ALA A 167 -11.42 -8.60 3.30
CA ALA A 167 -10.86 -8.55 4.65
C ALA A 167 -10.60 -7.11 5.13
N ALA A 168 -11.61 -6.23 5.05
CA ALA A 168 -11.44 -4.82 5.41
C ALA A 168 -10.98 -4.58 6.86
N PHE A 169 -11.51 -5.33 7.84
CA PHE A 169 -11.10 -5.21 9.24
C PHE A 169 -9.68 -5.68 9.49
N LEU A 170 -9.18 -6.64 8.71
CA LEU A 170 -7.77 -7.03 8.77
C LEU A 170 -6.87 -5.87 8.32
N ARG A 171 -7.25 -5.16 7.25
CA ARG A 171 -6.52 -3.99 6.76
C ARG A 171 -6.53 -2.85 7.78
N ILE A 172 -7.70 -2.53 8.35
CA ILE A 172 -7.81 -1.53 9.43
C ILE A 172 -6.90 -1.90 10.61
N GLY A 173 -6.92 -3.16 11.04
CA GLY A 173 -6.06 -3.65 12.11
C GLY A 173 -4.57 -3.57 11.77
N ALA A 174 -4.20 -3.86 10.53
CA ALA A 174 -2.83 -3.76 10.04
C ALA A 174 -2.33 -2.30 10.05
N GLU A 175 -3.14 -1.35 9.58
CA GLU A 175 -2.78 0.08 9.59
C GLU A 175 -2.62 0.65 11.01
N ILE A 176 -3.48 0.23 11.94
CA ILE A 176 -3.34 0.59 13.36
C ILE A 176 -2.07 -0.05 13.94
N ALA A 177 -1.84 -1.35 13.70
CA ALA A 177 -0.66 -2.04 14.18
C ALA A 177 0.65 -1.47 13.61
N ALA A 178 0.62 -0.98 12.36
CA ALA A 178 1.76 -0.34 11.71
C ALA A 178 2.22 0.93 12.44
N GLN A 179 1.30 1.65 13.07
CA GLN A 179 1.58 2.87 13.83
C GLN A 179 1.83 2.61 15.31
N ALA A 180 1.42 1.45 15.81
CA ALA A 180 1.47 1.15 17.22
C ALA A 180 2.92 1.00 17.69
N ASP A 181 3.17 1.52 18.89
CA ASP A 181 4.32 1.12 19.68
C ASP A 181 3.98 -0.21 20.38
N LEU A 182 4.74 -1.26 20.10
CA LEU A 182 4.48 -2.65 20.49
C LEU A 182 5.58 -3.22 21.41
N HIS A 183 6.43 -2.36 21.99
CA HIS A 183 7.62 -2.81 22.69
C HIS A 183 7.31 -3.51 24.02
N ASP A 184 6.21 -3.12 24.67
CA ASP A 184 5.70 -3.78 25.87
C ASP A 184 4.15 -3.80 25.89
N PRO A 185 3.53 -4.71 26.68
CA PRO A 185 2.08 -4.89 26.66
C PRO A 185 1.26 -3.66 27.07
N LEU A 186 1.71 -2.86 28.03
CA LEU A 186 0.94 -1.70 28.51
C LEU A 186 1.02 -0.55 27.50
N THR A 187 2.22 -0.30 26.96
CA THR A 187 2.37 0.69 25.88
C THR A 187 1.59 0.27 24.64
N ALA A 188 1.65 -1.01 24.24
CA ALA A 188 0.86 -1.54 23.13
C ALA A 188 -0.64 -1.33 23.30
N LEU A 189 -1.21 -1.65 24.46
CA LEU A 189 -2.64 -1.47 24.69
C LEU A 189 -3.05 0.00 24.63
N SER A 190 -2.26 0.89 25.26
CA SER A 190 -2.55 2.32 25.25
C SER A 190 -2.39 2.96 23.86
N SER A 191 -1.36 2.58 23.11
CA SER A 191 -1.09 3.08 21.76
C SER A 191 -2.17 2.63 20.79
N ILE A 192 -2.55 1.34 20.81
CA ILE A 192 -3.64 0.80 19.99
C ILE A 192 -4.97 1.50 20.31
N ASN A 193 -5.29 1.68 21.59
CA ASN A 193 -6.52 2.37 21.99
C ASN A 193 -6.56 3.82 21.48
N ALA A 194 -5.44 4.55 21.58
CA ALA A 194 -5.34 5.92 21.06
C ALA A 194 -5.49 5.95 19.53
N LEU A 195 -4.77 5.09 18.82
CA LEU A 195 -4.78 5.02 17.36
C LEU A 195 -6.17 4.62 16.81
N PHE A 196 -6.83 3.65 17.44
CA PHE A 196 -8.19 3.27 17.09
C PHE A 196 -9.17 4.45 17.28
N SER A 197 -9.06 5.16 18.41
CA SER A 197 -9.91 6.32 18.69
C SER A 197 -9.70 7.44 17.65
N ILE A 198 -8.45 7.69 17.26
CA ILE A 198 -8.09 8.65 16.20
C ILE A 198 -8.70 8.21 14.86
N ALA A 199 -8.52 6.95 14.46
CA ALA A 199 -9.05 6.43 13.21
C ALA A 199 -10.58 6.55 13.15
N MET A 200 -11.29 6.22 14.24
CA MET A 200 -12.74 6.36 14.29
C MET A 200 -13.19 7.83 14.25
N GLY A 201 -12.47 8.74 14.89
CA GLY A 201 -12.74 10.18 14.80
C GLY A 201 -12.54 10.72 13.38
N ARG A 202 -11.49 10.28 12.68
CA ARG A 202 -11.23 10.61 11.27
C ARG A 202 -12.34 10.07 10.37
N ALA A 203 -12.68 8.79 10.52
CA ALA A 203 -13.75 8.15 9.76
C ALA A 203 -15.09 8.88 9.95
N TRP A 204 -15.45 9.20 11.20
CA TRP A 204 -16.65 9.96 11.52
C TRP A 204 -16.69 11.32 10.84
N THR A 205 -15.58 12.06 10.91
CA THR A 205 -15.45 13.39 10.29
C THR A 205 -15.64 13.30 8.77
N THR A 206 -14.94 12.37 8.12
CA THR A 206 -15.00 12.20 6.67
C THR A 206 -16.37 11.71 6.20
N VAL A 207 -16.96 10.72 6.89
CA VAL A 207 -18.29 10.20 6.55
C VAL A 207 -19.34 11.30 6.65
N LEU A 208 -19.36 12.08 7.73
CA LEU A 208 -20.28 13.21 7.84
C LEU A 208 -20.00 14.29 6.78
N GLY A 209 -18.73 14.61 6.55
CA GLY A 209 -18.35 15.67 5.62
C GLY A 209 -18.72 15.35 4.16
N GLU A 210 -18.55 14.10 3.75
CA GLU A 210 -18.54 13.73 2.33
C GLU A 210 -19.70 12.81 1.91
N ASP A 211 -20.24 11.98 2.82
CA ASP A 211 -21.23 10.95 2.45
C ASP A 211 -22.67 11.35 2.81
N PHE A 212 -22.85 12.38 3.64
CA PHE A 212 -24.17 12.90 4.02
C PHE A 212 -24.52 14.18 3.28
N HIS A 213 -25.65 14.16 2.59
CA HIS A 213 -26.26 15.33 1.96
C HIS A 213 -27.53 15.71 2.72
N THR A 214 -27.66 17.00 3.05
CA THR A 214 -28.77 17.47 3.88
C THR A 214 -29.40 18.74 3.31
N ASP A 215 -30.71 18.84 3.46
CA ASP A 215 -31.46 20.10 3.38
C ASP A 215 -32.29 20.30 4.66
N ALA A 216 -33.23 21.26 4.66
CA ALA A 216 -34.01 21.60 5.86
C ALA A 216 -34.94 20.47 6.36
N THR A 217 -35.34 19.53 5.51
CA THR A 217 -36.34 18.49 5.82
C THR A 217 -35.96 17.08 5.37
N ASN A 218 -34.78 16.95 4.78
CA ASN A 218 -34.31 15.70 4.18
C ASN A 218 -32.82 15.48 4.46
N VAL A 219 -32.46 14.20 4.58
CA VAL A 219 -31.10 13.70 4.74
C VAL A 219 -30.94 12.51 3.83
N ASP A 220 -29.84 12.44 3.11
CA ASP A 220 -29.46 11.32 2.27
C ASP A 220 -28.02 10.88 2.60
N TYR A 221 -27.85 9.58 2.82
CA TYR A 221 -26.54 8.94 2.86
C TYR A 221 -26.23 8.39 1.47
N VAL A 222 -25.32 9.05 0.74
CA VAL A 222 -24.90 8.72 -0.62
C VAL A 222 -23.38 8.72 -0.67
N PRO A 223 -22.74 7.64 -0.21
CA PRO A 223 -21.30 7.65 -0.04
C PRO A 223 -20.57 7.58 -1.38
N GLY A 224 -19.48 8.33 -1.51
CA GLY A 224 -18.60 8.27 -2.68
C GLY A 224 -17.65 7.06 -2.67
N LYS A 225 -17.44 6.45 -1.49
CA LYS A 225 -16.65 5.24 -1.27
C LYS A 225 -17.39 4.27 -0.35
N PRO A 226 -17.21 2.95 -0.49
CA PRO A 226 -17.74 1.99 0.49
C PRO A 226 -17.29 2.32 1.91
N LEU A 227 -18.14 2.02 2.90
CA LEU A 227 -17.82 2.26 4.32
C LEU A 227 -16.52 1.55 4.75
N ALA A 228 -16.26 0.35 4.25
CA ALA A 228 -15.00 -0.35 4.46
C ALA A 228 -13.79 0.49 4.06
N GLN A 229 -13.83 1.10 2.86
CA GLN A 229 -12.74 1.94 2.39
C GLN A 229 -12.60 3.22 3.21
N ARG A 230 -13.70 3.84 3.65
CA ARG A 230 -13.66 5.00 4.57
C ARG A 230 -12.93 4.67 5.87
N LEU A 231 -13.16 3.48 6.42
CA LEU A 231 -12.52 3.02 7.65
C LEU A 231 -11.04 2.66 7.44
N ILE A 232 -10.69 2.04 6.32
CA ILE A 232 -9.29 1.78 5.94
C ILE A 232 -8.54 3.10 5.77
N ASP A 233 -9.07 4.02 4.96
CA ASP A 233 -8.48 5.34 4.73
C ASP A 233 -8.26 6.12 6.04
N ALA A 234 -9.21 6.02 6.98
CA ALA A 234 -9.12 6.71 8.26
C ALA A 234 -8.05 6.12 9.20
N ALA A 235 -7.74 4.82 9.04
CA ALA A 235 -6.69 4.14 9.79
C ALA A 235 -5.30 4.34 9.19
N ASP A 236 -5.20 4.58 7.88
CA ASP A 236 -3.95 4.75 7.16
C ASP A 236 -3.20 6.05 7.56
N PRO A 237 -1.96 5.97 8.09
CA PRO A 237 -1.18 7.14 8.46
C PRO A 237 -0.66 7.95 7.27
N ARG A 238 -0.64 7.38 6.07
CA ARG A 238 -0.16 8.03 4.85
C ARG A 238 -1.16 9.09 4.36
N LEU A 239 -2.43 8.96 4.74
CA LEU A 239 -3.47 9.92 4.42
C LEU A 239 -3.52 11.04 5.47
N GLY A 240 -3.57 12.28 5.00
CA GLY A 240 -3.64 13.45 5.87
C GLY A 240 -4.89 13.42 6.75
N ALA A 241 -4.72 13.78 8.03
CA ALA A 241 -5.87 13.94 8.92
C ALA A 241 -6.80 15.08 8.44
N PRO A 242 -8.11 15.00 8.68
CA PRO A 242 -9.03 16.09 8.38
C PRO A 242 -8.59 17.40 9.04
N GLY A 243 -8.59 18.49 8.27
CA GLY A 243 -8.31 19.83 8.77
C GLY A 243 -9.40 20.35 9.71
N THR A 244 -9.11 21.42 10.45
CA THR A 244 -10.05 22.05 11.39
C THR A 244 -11.37 22.42 10.73
N ASP A 245 -11.33 22.93 9.50
CA ASP A 245 -12.51 23.35 8.75
C ASP A 245 -13.39 22.15 8.37
N GLN A 246 -12.78 21.01 8.05
CA GLN A 246 -13.50 19.76 7.77
C GLN A 246 -14.16 19.21 9.03
N VAL A 247 -13.49 19.28 10.18
CA VAL A 247 -14.07 18.91 11.48
C VAL A 247 -15.28 19.77 11.81
N GLN A 248 -15.16 21.10 11.66
CA GLN A 248 -16.27 22.03 11.90
C GLN A 248 -17.43 21.80 10.92
N ALA A 249 -17.13 21.52 9.64
CA ALA A 249 -18.13 21.19 8.64
C ALA A 249 -18.87 19.89 8.98
N ALA A 250 -18.17 18.87 9.47
CA ALA A 250 -18.77 17.62 9.94
C ALA A 250 -19.70 17.86 11.14
N GLU A 251 -19.29 18.66 12.14
CA GLU A 251 -20.16 19.04 13.26
C GLU A 251 -21.40 19.83 12.83
N GLN A 252 -21.26 20.71 11.84
CA GLN A 252 -22.38 21.42 11.23
C GLN A 252 -23.31 20.45 10.51
N ARG A 253 -22.77 19.49 9.74
CA ARG A 253 -23.57 18.46 9.07
C ARG A 253 -24.36 17.64 10.09
N TRP A 254 -23.74 17.22 11.18
CA TRP A 254 -24.42 16.49 12.24
C TRP A 254 -25.61 17.25 12.82
N ARG A 255 -25.45 18.56 13.05
CA ARG A 255 -26.55 19.43 13.47
C ARG A 255 -27.66 19.50 12.43
N GLN A 256 -27.33 19.62 11.14
CA GLN A 256 -28.30 19.64 10.04
C GLN A 256 -29.08 18.32 9.96
N ILE A 257 -28.41 17.18 10.07
CA ILE A 257 -29.04 15.85 10.13
C ILE A 257 -30.05 15.80 11.28
N THR A 258 -29.63 16.26 12.47
CA THR A 258 -30.49 16.28 13.66
C THR A 258 -31.73 17.16 13.44
N VAL A 259 -31.56 18.37 12.88
CA VAL A 259 -32.67 19.29 12.58
C VAL A 259 -33.65 18.68 11.58
N ALA A 260 -33.14 18.10 10.49
CA ALA A 260 -33.99 17.47 9.47
C ALA A 260 -34.76 16.26 10.02
N ALA A 261 -34.11 15.45 10.88
CA ALA A 261 -34.75 14.32 11.54
C ALA A 261 -35.86 14.76 12.52
N VAL A 262 -35.70 15.90 13.22
CA VAL A 262 -36.75 16.45 14.08
C VAL A 262 -37.88 17.07 13.25
N ALA A 263 -37.57 17.72 12.13
CA ALA A 263 -38.56 18.37 11.27
C ALA A 263 -39.43 17.36 10.49
N ASN A 264 -38.86 16.22 10.09
CA ASN A 264 -39.54 15.18 9.33
C ASN A 264 -39.14 13.77 9.80
N PRO A 265 -39.53 13.35 11.02
CA PRO A 265 -39.05 12.11 11.61
C PRO A 265 -39.49 10.87 10.83
N LEU A 266 -40.73 10.87 10.32
CA LEU A 266 -41.28 9.72 9.59
C LEU A 266 -40.70 9.58 8.17
N GLY A 267 -40.23 10.66 7.56
CA GLY A 267 -39.57 10.63 6.25
C GLY A 267 -38.06 10.39 6.35
N VAL A 268 -37.38 11.02 7.30
CA VAL A 268 -35.92 10.99 7.41
C VAL A 268 -35.42 9.72 8.10
N VAL A 269 -35.96 9.39 9.28
CA VAL A 269 -35.38 8.33 10.13
C VAL A 269 -35.46 6.95 9.47
N PRO A 270 -36.61 6.48 8.95
CA PRO A 270 -36.68 5.17 8.30
C PRO A 270 -35.85 5.10 7.02
N LYS A 271 -35.82 6.17 6.22
CA LYS A 271 -35.02 6.23 5.00
C LYS A 271 -33.53 6.10 5.31
N LEU A 272 -33.05 6.90 6.26
CA LEU A 272 -31.66 6.88 6.65
C LEU A 272 -31.27 5.54 7.28
N ALA A 273 -32.13 4.96 8.11
CA ALA A 273 -31.91 3.62 8.67
C ALA A 273 -31.74 2.57 7.56
N GLY A 274 -32.55 2.62 6.49
CA GLY A 274 -32.40 1.73 5.33
C GLY A 274 -31.09 1.94 4.57
N GLN A 275 -30.71 3.19 4.30
CA GLN A 275 -29.45 3.52 3.62
C GLN A 275 -28.23 3.05 4.43
N LEU A 276 -28.22 3.31 5.74
CA LEU A 276 -27.14 2.87 6.63
C LEU A 276 -27.11 1.35 6.80
N ALA A 277 -28.26 0.69 6.87
CA ALA A 277 -28.33 -0.78 6.89
C ALA A 277 -27.71 -1.39 5.62
N GLY A 278 -27.90 -0.76 4.46
CA GLY A 278 -27.23 -1.15 3.22
C GLY A 278 -25.70 -1.02 3.31
N ALA A 279 -25.20 0.10 3.85
CA ALA A 279 -23.78 0.31 4.07
C ALA A 279 -23.16 -0.72 5.03
N TRP A 280 -23.86 -1.03 6.11
CA TRP A 280 -23.47 -2.09 7.05
C TRP A 280 -23.48 -3.48 6.41
N GLY A 281 -24.51 -3.79 5.59
CA GLY A 281 -24.57 -5.03 4.83
C GLY A 281 -23.38 -5.20 3.89
N GLN A 282 -22.99 -4.12 3.19
CA GLN A 282 -21.80 -4.12 2.35
C GLN A 282 -20.52 -4.30 3.19
N LEU A 283 -20.38 -3.62 4.33
CA LEU A 283 -19.22 -3.79 5.21
C LEU A 283 -19.08 -5.25 5.70
N VAL A 284 -20.19 -5.94 5.97
CA VAL A 284 -20.16 -7.38 6.29
C VAL A 284 -19.66 -8.20 5.10
N ALA A 285 -20.14 -7.91 3.88
CA ALA A 285 -19.66 -8.57 2.66
C ALA A 285 -18.17 -8.31 2.39
N ASP A 286 -17.69 -7.09 2.66
CA ASP A 286 -16.29 -6.68 2.55
C ASP A 286 -15.36 -7.40 3.56
N ASN A 287 -15.93 -8.23 4.45
CA ASN A 287 -15.23 -9.03 5.45
C ASN A 287 -15.57 -10.53 5.35
N ALA A 288 -16.17 -10.99 4.24
CA ALA A 288 -16.60 -12.37 4.07
C ALA A 288 -15.44 -13.38 4.19
N ASP A 289 -14.22 -13.01 3.83
CA ASP A 289 -13.06 -13.90 3.90
C ASP A 289 -12.61 -14.14 5.35
N LEU A 290 -12.86 -13.21 6.26
CA LEU A 290 -12.44 -13.33 7.67
C LEU A 290 -13.18 -14.43 8.43
N ILE A 291 -14.42 -14.72 8.03
CA ILE A 291 -15.24 -15.78 8.65
C ILE A 291 -15.11 -17.13 7.92
N ASN A 292 -14.32 -17.19 6.84
CA ASN A 292 -14.13 -18.40 6.06
C ASN A 292 -12.88 -19.16 6.54
N PRO A 293 -13.02 -20.32 7.21
CA PRO A 293 -11.86 -21.08 7.69
C PRO A 293 -10.95 -21.60 6.56
N ALA A 294 -11.48 -21.80 5.36
CA ALA A 294 -10.68 -22.23 4.21
C ALA A 294 -9.68 -21.16 3.76
N VAL A 295 -10.02 -19.87 3.97
CA VAL A 295 -9.10 -18.75 3.70
C VAL A 295 -7.91 -18.83 4.66
N TRP A 296 -8.16 -19.04 5.96
CA TRP A 296 -7.09 -19.07 6.96
C TRP A 296 -6.10 -20.24 6.78
N LEU A 297 -6.53 -21.36 6.21
CA LEU A 297 -5.62 -22.46 5.86
C LEU A 297 -4.53 -22.04 4.88
N ARG A 298 -4.80 -21.09 3.98
CA ARG A 298 -3.83 -20.55 3.02
C ARG A 298 -2.71 -19.75 3.68
N TYR A 299 -2.94 -19.23 4.88
CA TYR A 299 -1.99 -18.38 5.62
C TYR A 299 -1.34 -19.08 6.82
N GLY A 300 -1.56 -20.39 6.99
CA GLY A 300 -1.06 -21.15 8.14
C GLY A 300 0.48 -21.16 8.27
N ASP A 301 1.19 -20.91 7.18
CA ASP A 301 2.66 -20.83 7.08
C ASP A 301 3.14 -19.45 6.61
N THR A 302 2.33 -18.39 6.78
CA THR A 302 2.61 -17.03 6.29
C THR A 302 4.03 -16.54 6.60
N VAL A 303 4.54 -16.79 7.81
CA VAL A 303 5.90 -16.39 8.22
C VAL A 303 6.99 -17.12 7.40
N ALA A 304 6.79 -18.41 7.11
CA ALA A 304 7.72 -19.18 6.30
C ALA A 304 7.67 -18.73 4.83
N ARG A 305 6.48 -18.41 4.32
CA ARG A 305 6.31 -17.87 2.96
C ARG A 305 6.95 -16.50 2.80
N HIS A 306 6.74 -15.62 3.78
CA HIS A 306 7.32 -14.28 3.82
C HIS A 306 8.84 -14.33 3.74
N ASN A 307 9.49 -15.21 4.51
CA ASN A 307 10.95 -15.31 4.53
C ASN A 307 11.54 -16.29 3.47
N GLY A 308 10.68 -16.92 2.68
CA GLY A 308 11.03 -18.09 1.87
C GLY A 308 11.62 -17.80 0.48
N TYR A 309 11.60 -16.56 0.00
CA TYR A 309 11.89 -16.19 -1.40
C TYR A 309 13.24 -16.70 -1.94
N LEU A 310 14.29 -16.67 -1.12
CA LEU A 310 15.59 -17.23 -1.51
C LEU A 310 15.51 -18.76 -1.61
N SER A 311 15.00 -19.41 -0.57
CA SER A 311 14.93 -20.87 -0.48
C SER A 311 13.98 -21.50 -1.51
N SER A 312 12.97 -20.76 -1.96
CA SER A 312 12.03 -21.18 -3.00
C SER A 312 12.51 -20.85 -4.42
N GLY A 313 13.70 -20.25 -4.56
CA GLY A 313 14.29 -19.88 -5.87
C GLY A 313 13.62 -18.68 -6.55
N GLN A 314 12.71 -17.98 -5.87
CA GLN A 314 11.95 -16.88 -6.47
C GLN A 314 12.79 -15.63 -6.76
N LEU A 315 14.00 -15.52 -6.21
CA LEU A 315 14.93 -14.43 -6.51
C LEU A 315 15.67 -14.60 -7.84
N ALA A 316 15.73 -15.81 -8.40
CA ALA A 316 16.62 -16.12 -9.53
C ALA A 316 16.31 -15.28 -10.78
N SER A 317 15.03 -15.11 -11.12
CA SER A 317 14.57 -14.30 -12.25
C SER A 317 14.90 -12.81 -12.06
N GLY A 318 14.70 -12.27 -10.85
CA GLY A 318 15.05 -10.90 -10.52
C GLY A 318 16.56 -10.64 -10.58
N VAL A 319 17.38 -11.58 -10.09
CA VAL A 319 18.85 -11.48 -10.19
C VAL A 319 19.30 -11.49 -11.66
N ALA A 320 18.74 -12.41 -12.47
CA ALA A 320 19.03 -12.45 -13.90
C ALA A 320 18.62 -11.14 -14.59
N TRP A 321 17.46 -10.58 -14.23
CA TRP A 321 16.98 -9.33 -14.80
C TRP A 321 17.85 -8.13 -14.41
N MET A 322 18.22 -7.97 -13.14
CA MET A 322 19.12 -6.90 -12.70
C MET A 322 20.49 -6.99 -13.37
N THR A 323 21.00 -8.21 -13.57
CA THR A 323 22.25 -8.45 -14.30
C THR A 323 22.12 -8.04 -15.77
N ALA A 324 21.00 -8.40 -16.42
CA ALA A 324 20.73 -8.02 -17.80
C ALA A 324 20.58 -6.51 -17.98
N LEU A 325 19.89 -5.82 -17.08
CA LEU A 325 19.78 -4.36 -17.07
C LEU A 325 21.16 -3.70 -17.00
N ALA A 326 22.02 -4.18 -16.10
CA ALA A 326 23.38 -3.67 -15.98
C ALA A 326 24.21 -3.91 -17.25
N HIS A 327 24.03 -5.06 -17.92
CA HIS A 327 24.72 -5.37 -19.16
C HIS A 327 24.29 -4.45 -20.31
N ASP A 328 22.97 -4.30 -20.52
CA ASP A 328 22.41 -3.45 -21.58
C ASP A 328 22.76 -1.97 -21.35
N ALA A 329 22.74 -1.49 -20.09
CA ALA A 329 23.12 -0.12 -19.76
C ALA A 329 24.63 0.16 -19.99
N ALA A 330 25.50 -0.84 -19.83
CA ALA A 330 26.92 -0.69 -20.11
C ALA A 330 27.19 -0.59 -21.63
N GLY A 331 26.44 -1.32 -22.45
CA GLY A 331 26.54 -1.28 -23.92
C GLY A 331 25.95 -0.02 -24.57
N HIS A 332 25.13 0.75 -23.85
CA HIS A 332 24.55 1.99 -24.36
C HIS A 332 25.57 3.15 -24.49
N ARG A 333 26.72 3.07 -23.82
CA ARG A 333 27.75 4.12 -23.81
C ARG A 333 28.83 3.96 -24.89
N SER A 334 28.65 3.02 -25.83
CA SER A 334 29.58 2.78 -26.96
C SER A 334 28.98 3.19 -28.29
#